data_AF-A0A943K0L1-F1
#
_entry.id   AF-A0A943K0L1-F1
#
_cell.length_a   1.000
_cell.length_b   1.000
_cell.length_c   1.000
_cell.angle_alpha   90.00
_cell.angle_beta   90.00
_cell.angle_gamma   90.00
#
_symmetry.space_group_name_H-M   'P 1'
#
loop_
_entity.id
_entity.type
_entity.pdbx_description
1 polymer ?
#
loop_
_entity_poly.entity_id
_entity_poly.type
_entity_poly.pdbx_seq_one_letter_code
_entity_poly.pdbx_strand_id
1 'polypeptide(L)'
;MSEINSNIQFTGFVKIKGSAHKLNPVAKFIRETLPESFVFYGDKSKYKRTLYILTGKHQDRFVSCMKKKNNSFMDLKQNVEKYIGKTAKTLKRKNVEKKLKNGSFYV
;
A
#
# COMPACT_ATOMS: atom_id res chain seq x y z
N MET A 1 12.47 -17.63 16.62
CA MET A 1 11.70 -16.80 15.66
C MET A 1 11.31 -15.54 16.39
N SER A 2 11.83 -14.37 16.02
CA SER A 2 11.54 -13.13 16.74
C SER A 2 10.10 -12.70 16.52
N GLU A 3 9.36 -12.60 17.63
CA GLU A 3 7.98 -12.14 17.71
C GLU A 3 7.83 -10.74 17.12
N ILE A 4 7.19 -10.65 15.95
CA ILE A 4 6.50 -9.43 15.56
C ILE A 4 5.14 -9.48 16.27
N ASN A 5 5.12 -9.29 17.59
CA ASN A 5 3.87 -9.18 18.33
C ASN A 5 3.94 -8.00 19.31
N SER A 6 3.51 -6.84 18.82
CA SER A 6 2.88 -5.80 19.64
C SER A 6 2.31 -4.68 18.74
N ASN A 7 1.00 -4.77 18.46
CA ASN A 7 0.08 -3.69 18.08
C ASN A 7 0.14 -3.05 16.68
N ILE A 8 0.70 -3.69 15.65
CA ILE A 8 0.46 -3.21 14.27
C ILE A 8 -0.95 -3.69 13.84
N GLN A 9 -1.91 -2.77 13.85
CA GLN A 9 -3.27 -3.04 13.38
C GLN A 9 -3.51 -2.35 12.05
N PHE A 10 -3.52 -3.12 10.96
CA PHE A 10 -3.97 -2.65 9.66
C PHE A 10 -5.50 -2.58 9.64
N THR A 11 -6.02 -1.36 9.57
CA THR A 11 -7.46 -1.08 9.46
C THR A 11 -7.91 -1.07 8.00
N GLY A 12 -7.03 -0.69 7.07
CA GLY A 12 -7.32 -0.68 5.65
C GLY A 12 -6.18 -1.26 4.84
N PHE A 13 -6.53 -2.13 3.88
CA PHE A 13 -5.59 -2.67 2.91
C PHE A 13 -6.23 -2.74 1.53
N VAL A 14 -5.78 -1.86 0.63
CA VAL A 14 -6.33 -1.75 -0.72
C VAL A 14 -5.23 -1.81 -1.77
N LYS A 15 -5.61 -2.25 -2.96
CA LYS A 15 -4.74 -2.26 -4.14
C LYS A 15 -5.41 -1.64 -5.35
N ILE A 16 -4.63 -0.90 -6.13
CA ILE A 16 -5.05 -0.27 -7.39
C ILE A 16 -4.09 -0.73 -8.49
N LYS A 17 -4.63 -1.34 -9.55
CA LYS A 17 -3.82 -1.79 -10.69
C LYS A 17 -3.83 -0.74 -11.80
N GLY A 18 -2.68 -0.51 -12.43
CA GLY A 18 -2.54 0.49 -13.50
C GLY A 18 -1.13 0.58 -14.05
N SER A 19 -0.92 1.48 -15.01
CA SER A 19 0.42 1.85 -15.48
C SER A 19 1.07 2.85 -14.52
N ALA A 20 2.41 2.95 -14.52
CA ALA A 20 3.13 3.89 -13.67
C ALA A 20 2.66 5.34 -13.88
N HIS A 21 2.50 5.77 -15.14
CA HIS A 21 1.99 7.12 -15.47
C HIS A 21 0.61 7.40 -14.87
N LYS A 22 -0.27 6.40 -14.77
CA LYS A 22 -1.62 6.56 -14.20
C LYS A 22 -1.63 6.46 -12.68
N LEU A 23 -0.70 5.71 -12.09
CA LEU A 23 -0.67 5.49 -10.64
C LEU A 23 0.15 6.56 -9.89
N ASN A 24 1.13 7.19 -10.53
CA ASN A 24 1.94 8.24 -9.91
C ASN A 24 1.13 9.41 -9.34
N PRO A 25 0.16 10.00 -10.08
CA PRO A 25 -0.68 11.06 -9.53
C PRO A 25 -1.55 10.59 -8.37
N VAL A 26 -2.10 9.37 -8.46
CA VAL A 26 -2.93 8.76 -7.40
C VAL A 26 -2.11 8.54 -6.14
N ALA A 27 -0.89 8.01 -6.26
CA ALA A 27 0.00 7.79 -5.13
C ALA A 27 0.42 9.09 -4.46
N LYS A 28 0.71 10.14 -5.24
CA LYS A 28 1.04 11.47 -4.73
C LYS A 28 -0.12 12.03 -3.89
N PHE A 29 -1.31 12.06 -4.48
CA PHE A 29 -2.49 12.61 -3.82
C PHE A 29 -2.86 11.86 -2.53
N ILE A 30 -2.77 10.52 -2.53
CA ILE A 30 -3.06 9.74 -1.31
C ILE A 30 -2.06 10.05 -0.20
N ARG A 31 -0.76 10.22 -0.51
CA ARG A 31 0.23 10.61 0.51
C ARG A 31 -0.02 12.00 1.07
N GLU A 32 -0.52 12.91 0.24
CA GLU A 32 -0.88 14.27 0.67
C GLU A 32 -2.16 14.29 1.52
N THR A 33 -3.15 13.46 1.18
CA THR A 33 -4.46 13.43 1.86
C THR A 33 -4.46 12.53 3.10
N LEU A 34 -3.70 11.44 3.07
CA LEU A 34 -3.61 10.42 4.12
C LEU A 34 -2.12 10.23 4.46
N PRO A 35 -1.49 11.17 5.19
CA PRO A 35 -0.07 11.12 5.52
C PRO A 35 0.27 9.88 6.38
N GLU A 36 -0.70 9.41 7.17
CA GLU A 36 -0.65 8.18 7.97
C GLU A 36 -0.84 6.89 7.15
N SER A 37 -0.83 6.97 5.82
CA SER A 37 -0.93 5.80 4.94
C SER A 37 0.42 5.41 4.34
N PHE A 38 0.71 4.12 4.31
CA PHE A 38 1.88 3.57 3.62
C PHE A 38 1.49 3.19 2.20
N VAL A 39 2.06 3.94 1.27
CA VAL A 39 1.77 3.82 -0.15
C VAL A 39 3.01 3.37 -0.89
N PHE A 40 2.97 2.17 -1.47
CA PHE A 40 4.10 1.57 -2.18
C PHE A 40 3.67 0.82 -3.45
N TYR A 41 4.60 0.68 -4.38
CA TYR A 41 4.39 -0.08 -5.60
C TYR A 41 4.83 -1.53 -5.40
N GLY A 42 3.93 -2.46 -5.75
CA GLY A 42 4.29 -3.84 -6.04
C GLY A 42 4.55 -4.01 -7.53
N ASP A 43 5.66 -4.63 -7.88
CA ASP A 43 6.03 -4.92 -9.25
C ASP A 43 5.52 -6.30 -9.67
N LYS A 44 4.76 -6.34 -10.78
CA LYS A 44 4.42 -7.58 -11.49
C LYS A 44 4.99 -7.60 -12.91
N SER A 45 5.16 -6.46 -13.57
CA SER A 45 5.86 -6.34 -14.85
C SER A 45 6.25 -4.88 -15.17
N LYS A 46 7.15 -4.68 -16.15
CA LYS A 46 7.62 -3.36 -16.64
C LYS A 46 6.47 -2.39 -17.01
N TYR A 47 5.30 -2.91 -17.40
CA TYR A 47 4.17 -2.11 -17.92
C TYR A 47 2.93 -2.11 -17.01
N LYS A 48 2.84 -3.02 -16.05
CA LYS A 48 1.70 -3.13 -15.13
C LYS A 48 2.20 -3.11 -13.68
N ARG A 49 1.83 -2.05 -12.97
CA ARG A 49 2.12 -1.87 -11.55
C ARG A 49 0.86 -2.04 -10.71
N THR A 50 1.07 -2.44 -9.48
CA THR A 50 0.03 -2.43 -8.44
C THR A 50 0.45 -1.41 -7.39
N LEU A 51 -0.40 -0.43 -7.12
CA LEU A 51 -0.25 0.48 -6.00
C LEU A 51 -0.95 -0.14 -4.80
N TYR A 52 -0.20 -0.46 -3.75
CA TYR A 52 -0.73 -0.90 -2.48
C TYR A 52 -0.82 0.29 -1.53
N ILE A 53 -1.93 0.40 -0.83
CA ILE A 53 -2.17 1.41 0.20
C ILE A 53 -2.58 0.64 1.45
N LEU A 54 -1.79 0.84 2.50
CA LEU A 54 -2.04 0.30 3.83
C LEU A 54 -2.35 1.47 4.75
N THR A 55 -3.34 1.32 5.61
CA THR A 55 -3.66 2.25 6.70
C THR A 55 -3.80 1.46 7.99
N GLY A 56 -3.41 2.07 9.11
CA GLY A 56 -3.43 1.40 10.40
C GLY A 56 -2.63 2.10 11.48
N LYS A 57 -2.72 1.61 12.72
CA LYS A 57 -1.91 2.09 13.83
C LYS A 57 -0.50 1.49 13.78
N HIS A 58 0.50 2.30 14.12
CA HIS A 58 1.93 1.93 14.16
C HIS A 58 2.50 1.42 12.82
N GLN A 59 2.02 2.00 11.73
CA GLN A 59 2.47 1.67 10.38
C GLN A 59 3.93 2.04 10.11
N ASP A 60 4.42 3.12 10.71
CA ASP A 60 5.82 3.53 10.74
C ASP A 60 6.76 2.37 11.13
N ARG A 61 6.33 1.52 12.07
CA ARG A 61 7.09 0.33 12.49
C ARG A 61 7.12 -0.74 11.40
N PHE A 62 6.02 -0.96 10.68
CA PHE A 62 6.01 -1.83 9.51
C PHE A 62 6.99 -1.34 8.45
N VAL A 63 7.02 -0.02 8.17
CA VAL A 63 7.98 0.59 7.23
C VAL A 63 9.43 0.42 7.71
N SER A 64 9.68 0.55 9.01
CA SER A 64 11.01 0.34 9.59
C SER A 64 11.47 -1.13 9.46
N CYS A 65 10.58 -2.09 9.75
CA CYS A 65 10.83 -3.51 9.51
C CYS A 65 11.10 -3.80 8.03
N MET A 66 10.36 -3.13 7.14
CA MET A 66 10.48 -3.25 5.68
C MET A 66 11.82 -2.73 5.16
N LYS A 67 12.33 -1.61 5.71
CA LYS A 67 13.61 -0.99 5.32
C LYS A 67 14.84 -1.80 5.77
N LYS A 68 14.75 -2.54 6.89
CA LYS A 68 15.90 -3.29 7.44
C LYS A 68 16.26 -4.57 6.66
N LYS A 69 15.38 -5.11 5.82
CA LYS A 69 15.64 -6.36 5.06
C LYS A 69 15.79 -6.08 3.56
N ASN A 70 16.97 -5.61 3.14
CA ASN A 70 17.22 -5.13 1.76
C ASN A 70 16.95 -6.17 0.65
N ASN A 71 17.22 -7.47 0.84
CA ASN A 71 16.92 -8.49 -0.17
C ASN A 71 15.49 -9.07 -0.06
N SER A 72 14.92 -9.13 1.15
CA SER A 72 13.55 -9.61 1.35
C SER A 72 12.49 -8.57 0.97
N PHE A 73 12.86 -7.31 0.74
CA PHE A 73 11.93 -6.24 0.40
C PHE A 73 11.30 -6.42 -0.98
N MET A 74 12.05 -6.96 -1.96
CA MET A 74 11.52 -7.26 -3.29
C MET A 74 10.55 -8.44 -3.25
N ASP A 75 10.89 -9.50 -2.53
CA ASP A 75 10.00 -10.64 -2.31
C ASP A 75 8.72 -10.22 -1.57
N LEU A 76 8.85 -9.34 -0.57
CA LEU A 76 7.71 -8.80 0.16
C LEU A 76 6.83 -7.91 -0.73
N LYS A 77 7.39 -7.05 -1.60
CA LYS A 77 6.60 -6.29 -2.58
C LYS A 77 5.76 -7.17 -3.51
N GLN A 78 6.27 -8.36 -3.83
CA GLN A 78 5.58 -9.34 -4.66
C GLN A 78 4.54 -10.15 -3.87
N ASN A 79 4.81 -10.42 -2.59
CA ASN A 79 4.05 -11.31 -1.71
C ASN A 79 3.37 -10.60 -0.52
N VAL A 80 3.13 -9.29 -0.59
CA VAL A 80 2.72 -8.48 0.56
C VAL A 80 1.42 -8.98 1.22
N GLU A 81 0.47 -9.52 0.46
CA GLU A 81 -0.77 -10.09 1.00
C GLU A 81 -0.50 -11.31 1.91
N LYS A 82 0.52 -12.12 1.59
CA LYS A 82 0.96 -13.25 2.41
C LYS A 82 1.58 -12.79 3.73
N TYR A 83 2.42 -11.75 3.69
CA TYR A 83 3.08 -11.21 4.88
C TYR A 83 2.12 -10.50 5.83
N ILE A 84 1.08 -9.86 5.28
CA ILE A 84 0.04 -9.19 6.07
C ILE A 84 -1.02 -10.18 6.56
N GLY A 85 -1.10 -11.38 5.97
CA GLY A 85 -2.12 -12.38 6.28
C GLY A 85 -3.53 -11.95 5.88
N LYS A 86 -3.66 -10.95 5.00
CA LYS A 86 -4.93 -10.43 4.48
C LYS A 86 -4.83 -10.12 3.00
N THR A 87 -5.90 -10.35 2.26
CA THR A 87 -6.00 -9.96 0.84
C THR A 87 -6.38 -8.49 0.72
N ALA A 88 -5.68 -7.74 -0.12
CA ALA A 88 -5.99 -6.33 -0.37
C ALA A 88 -7.28 -6.21 -1.19
N LYS A 89 -8.19 -5.33 -0.75
CA LYS A 89 -9.39 -4.99 -1.51
C LYS A 89 -8.98 -4.27 -2.79
N THR A 90 -9.43 -4.78 -3.94
CA THR A 90 -9.10 -4.16 -5.23
C THR A 90 -10.05 -2.99 -5.50
N LEU A 91 -9.49 -1.80 -5.68
CA LEU A 91 -10.26 -0.62 -6.06
C LEU A 91 -10.07 -0.31 -7.56
N LYS A 92 -11.19 0.01 -8.23
CA LYS A 92 -11.15 0.52 -9.60
C LYS A 92 -10.60 1.95 -9.57
N ARG A 93 -9.56 2.23 -10.37
CA ARG A 93 -8.93 3.56 -10.47
C ARG A 93 -9.93 4.70 -10.60
N LYS A 94 -10.91 4.59 -11.52
CA LYS A 94 -11.94 5.61 -11.74
C LYS A 94 -12.71 5.98 -10.45
N ASN A 95 -12.98 5.00 -9.59
CA ASN A 95 -13.69 5.20 -8.34
C ASN A 95 -12.80 5.88 -7.30
N VAL A 96 -11.52 5.56 -7.29
CA VAL A 96 -10.53 6.21 -6.43
C VAL A 96 -10.37 7.66 -6.84
N GLU A 97 -10.13 7.94 -8.12
CA GLU A 97 -10.01 9.32 -8.64
C GLU A 97 -11.25 10.16 -8.33
N LYS A 98 -12.45 9.60 -8.47
CA LYS A 98 -13.71 10.28 -8.10
C LYS A 98 -13.78 10.58 -6.59
N LYS A 99 -13.44 9.60 -5.75
CA LYS A 99 -13.43 9.78 -4.29
C LYS A 99 -12.37 10.77 -3.81
N LEU A 100 -11.19 10.76 -4.44
CA LEU A 100 -10.09 11.69 -4.15
C LEU A 100 -10.49 13.13 -4.49
N LYS A 101 -11.10 13.37 -5.67
CA LYS A 101 -11.61 14.70 -6.05
C LYS A 101 -12.67 15.24 -5.09
N ASN A 102 -13.45 14.35 -4.49
CA ASN A 102 -14.53 14.71 -3.56
C ASN A 102 -14.09 14.70 -2.09
N GLY A 103 -12.77 14.57 -1.80
CA GLY A 103 -12.25 14.52 -0.42
C GLY A 103 -12.74 13.35 0.43
N SER A 104 -13.32 12.31 -0.20
CA SER A 104 -14.06 11.23 0.46
C SER A 104 -13.34 9.88 0.37
N PHE A 105 -12.02 9.89 0.19
CA PHE A 105 -11.25 8.67 0.06
C PHE A 105 -10.86 8.12 1.43
N TYR A 106 -11.64 7.14 1.89
CA TYR A 106 -11.38 6.34 3.07
C TYR A 106 -10.95 4.92 2.65
N VAL A 107 -9.94 4.38 3.31
CA VAL A 107 -9.31 3.08 3.02
C VAL A 107 -9.81 2.03 4.00
#